data_AF-A0A1S3ZN60-F1
#
_entry.id   AF-A0A1S3ZN60-F1
#
_cell.length_a   1.000
_cell.length_b   1.000
_cell.length_c   1.000
_cell.angle_alpha   90.00
_cell.angle_beta   90.00
_cell.angle_gamma   90.00
#
_symmetry.space_group_name_H-M   'P 1'
#
loop_
_entity.id
_entity.type
_entity.pdbx_description
1 polymer ?
#
loop_
_entity_poly.entity_id
_entity_poly.type
_entity_poly.pdbx_seq_one_letter_code
_entity_poly.pdbx_strand_id
1 'polypeptide(L)'
;MQILKERQLYAKLSKCEFWLNEVAFLGNIVSSEGVKVDPSKIQAIINWKLPKTPTEIRSILGLAGYYRRFVKGFSIIASPLTKLLGKDAKLYGMKSVKRALKSSNPY
;
A
#
# COMPACT_ATOMS: atom_id res chain seq x y z
N MET A 1 22.68 -14.42 -18.18
CA MET A 1 23.72 -13.64 -17.47
C MET A 1 24.76 -12.96 -18.38
N GLN A 2 24.80 -13.26 -19.68
CA GLN A 2 25.76 -12.64 -20.60
C GLN A 2 25.57 -11.13 -20.75
N ILE A 3 24.34 -10.65 -20.90
CA ILE A 3 24.00 -9.22 -20.97
C ILE A 3 24.49 -8.44 -19.73
N LEU A 4 24.33 -8.99 -18.53
CA LEU A 4 24.81 -8.35 -17.31
C LEU A 4 26.35 -8.22 -17.31
N LYS A 5 27.06 -9.26 -17.74
CA LYS A 5 28.53 -9.24 -17.87
C LYS A 5 29.02 -8.23 -18.91
N GLU A 6 28.39 -8.20 -20.08
CA GLU A 6 28.71 -7.24 -21.16
C GLU A 6 28.51 -5.80 -20.71
N ARG A 7 27.53 -5.54 -19.83
CA ARG A 7 27.24 -4.22 -19.25
C ARG A 7 27.98 -3.95 -17.93
N GLN A 8 28.87 -4.84 -17.49
CA GLN A 8 29.60 -4.72 -16.21
C GLN A 8 28.67 -4.56 -14.99
N LEU A 9 27.50 -5.22 -15.03
CA LEU A 9 26.54 -5.29 -13.93
C LEU A 9 26.69 -6.62 -13.19
N TYR A 10 26.74 -6.56 -11.87
CA TYR A 10 26.97 -7.72 -11.00
C TYR A 10 25.75 -7.96 -10.10
N ALA A 11 25.14 -9.13 -10.23
CA ALA A 11 24.06 -9.56 -9.35
C ALA A 11 24.63 -10.26 -8.11
N LYS A 12 24.07 -9.94 -6.94
CA LYS A 12 24.39 -10.67 -5.70
C LYS A 12 23.61 -11.99 -5.70
N LEU A 13 24.31 -13.10 -5.93
CA LEU A 13 23.67 -14.42 -6.06
C LEU A 13 22.82 -14.80 -4.85
N SER A 14 23.24 -14.43 -3.63
CA SER A 14 22.47 -14.70 -2.41
C SER A 14 21.16 -13.91 -2.26
N LYS A 15 20.85 -12.99 -3.19
CA LYS A 15 19.56 -12.29 -3.29
C LYS A 15 18.78 -12.69 -4.55
N CYS A 16 19.30 -13.61 -5.35
CA CYS A 16 18.65 -14.05 -6.58
C CYS A 16 17.81 -15.29 -6.28
N GLU A 17 16.57 -15.25 -6.75
CA GLU A 17 15.62 -16.36 -6.65
C GLU A 17 15.36 -16.86 -8.07
N PHE A 18 15.47 -18.18 -8.27
CA PHE A 18 15.34 -18.81 -9.59
C PHE A 18 14.37 -19.98 -9.52
N TRP A 19 13.68 -20.25 -10.62
CA TRP A 19 12.79 -21.40 -10.79
C TRP A 19 11.66 -21.49 -9.75
N LEU A 20 11.17 -20.36 -9.26
CA LEU A 20 10.02 -20.30 -8.35
C LEU A 20 8.72 -20.07 -9.13
N ASN A 21 7.62 -20.62 -8.64
CA ASN A 21 6.27 -20.35 -9.18
C ASN A 21 5.73 -18.98 -8.76
N GLU A 22 6.20 -18.47 -7.62
CA GLU A 22 5.89 -17.14 -7.11
C GLU A 22 7.16 -16.47 -6.57
N VAL A 23 7.29 -15.16 -6.74
CA VAL A 23 8.46 -14.39 -6.30
C VAL A 23 8.05 -13.07 -5.65
N ALA A 24 8.70 -12.70 -4.54
CA ALA A 24 8.46 -11.43 -3.88
C ALA A 24 9.29 -10.33 -4.56
N PHE A 25 8.63 -9.36 -5.20
CA PHE A 25 9.26 -8.28 -5.94
C PHE A 25 8.60 -6.93 -5.68
N LEU A 26 9.39 -5.96 -5.22
CA LEU A 26 8.96 -4.57 -4.94
C LEU A 26 7.69 -4.46 -4.06
N GLY A 27 7.57 -5.34 -3.06
CA GLY A 27 6.43 -5.38 -2.14
C GLY A 27 5.17 -6.07 -2.71
N ASN A 28 5.30 -6.76 -3.84
CA ASN A 28 4.26 -7.58 -4.43
C ASN A 28 4.74 -9.03 -4.54
N ILE A 29 3.79 -9.95 -4.69
CA ILE A 29 4.00 -11.34 -5.05
C ILE A 29 3.63 -11.46 -6.54
N VAL A 30 4.59 -11.87 -7.36
CA VAL A 30 4.40 -12.08 -8.80
C VAL A 30 4.33 -13.58 -9.06
N SER A 31 3.27 -14.00 -9.74
CA SER A 31 2.98 -15.40 -10.09
C SER A 31 2.44 -15.49 -11.51
N SER A 32 2.24 -16.71 -12.01
CA SER A 32 1.55 -16.94 -13.29
C SER A 32 0.12 -16.40 -13.33
N GLU A 33 -0.54 -16.32 -12.17
CA GLU A 33 -1.90 -15.77 -12.03
C GLU A 33 -1.93 -14.22 -12.04
N GLY A 34 -0.75 -13.59 -11.98
CA GLY A 34 -0.59 -12.14 -11.99
C GLY A 34 0.09 -11.60 -10.74
N VAL A 35 -0.13 -10.31 -10.48
CA VAL A 35 0.50 -9.55 -9.40
C VAL A 35 -0.47 -9.42 -8.23
N LYS A 36 -0.09 -9.95 -7.08
CA LYS A 36 -0.81 -9.82 -5.81
C LYS A 36 0.01 -8.93 -4.88
N VAL A 37 -0.62 -8.11 -4.06
CA VAL A 37 0.09 -7.46 -2.95
C VAL A 37 0.16 -8.44 -1.80
N ASP A 38 1.29 -8.46 -1.11
CA ASP A 38 1.43 -9.20 0.13
C ASP A 38 0.31 -8.80 1.12
N PRO A 39 -0.56 -9.74 1.54
CA PRO A 39 -1.64 -9.46 2.49
C PRO A 39 -1.16 -8.74 3.76
N SER A 40 0.09 -8.95 4.19
CA SER A 40 0.67 -8.24 5.33
C SER A 40 0.72 -6.72 5.14
N LYS A 41 0.97 -6.26 3.90
CA LYS A 41 1.02 -4.83 3.54
C LYS A 41 -0.37 -4.22 3.51
N ILE A 42 -1.36 -4.96 3.01
CA ILE A 42 -2.76 -4.54 3.04
C ILE A 42 -3.23 -4.47 4.50
N GLN A 43 -2.93 -5.49 5.30
CA GLN A 43 -3.32 -5.54 6.71
C GLN A 43 -2.70 -4.40 7.52
N ALA A 44 -1.46 -3.99 7.23
CA ALA A 44 -0.83 -2.85 7.88
C ALA A 44 -1.56 -1.53 7.58
N ILE A 45 -2.10 -1.35 6.37
CA ILE A 45 -2.91 -0.19 5.98
C ILE A 45 -4.27 -0.22 6.69
N ILE A 46 -4.88 -1.41 6.80
CA ILE A 46 -6.17 -1.59 7.49
C ILE A 46 -6.03 -1.34 9.00
N ASN A 47 -5.01 -1.91 9.63
CA ASN A 47 -4.76 -1.80 11.06
C ASN A 47 -4.08 -0.49 11.47
N TRP A 48 -3.97 0.46 10.53
CA TRP A 48 -3.22 1.67 10.74
C TRP A 48 -3.78 2.50 11.91
N LYS A 49 -2.87 3.03 12.74
CA LYS A 49 -3.23 3.89 13.87
C LYS A 49 -3.71 5.24 13.37
N LEU A 50 -4.90 5.65 13.81
CA LEU A 50 -5.55 6.88 13.39
C LEU A 50 -4.58 8.09 13.43
N PRO A 51 -4.26 8.72 12.28
CA PRO A 51 -3.35 9.85 12.23
C PRO A 51 -3.94 11.04 12.96
N LYS A 52 -3.14 11.76 13.74
CA LYS A 52 -3.55 12.91 14.59
C LYS A 52 -3.29 14.26 13.95
N THR A 53 -2.43 14.31 12.93
CA THR A 53 -1.99 15.57 12.31
C THR A 53 -2.26 15.58 10.81
N PRO A 54 -2.46 16.75 10.19
CA PRO A 54 -2.59 16.86 8.73
C PRO A 54 -1.40 16.27 7.97
N THR A 55 -0.19 16.39 8.51
CA THR A 55 1.03 15.80 7.94
C THR A 55 0.97 14.27 7.92
N GLU A 56 0.54 13.65 9.02
CA GLU A 56 0.35 12.19 9.07
C GLU A 56 -0.74 11.74 8.09
N ILE A 57 -1.85 12.49 7.99
CA ILE A 57 -2.93 12.19 7.04
C ILE A 57 -2.40 12.21 5.59
N ARG A 58 -1.59 13.21 5.21
CA ARG A 58 -0.97 13.26 3.87
C ARG A 58 -0.02 12.09 3.63
N SER A 59 0.83 11.77 4.60
CA SER A 59 1.79 10.67 4.51
C SER A 59 1.07 9.33 4.27
N ILE A 60 0.00 9.08 5.02
CA ILE A 60 -0.80 7.86 4.88
C ILE A 60 -1.53 7.80 3.55
N LEU A 61 -2.17 8.91 3.13
CA LEU A 61 -2.84 8.94 1.83
C LEU A 61 -1.86 8.69 0.68
N GLY A 62 -0.63 9.19 0.78
CA GLY A 62 0.45 8.90 -0.18
C GLY A 62 0.79 7.41 -0.23
N LEU A 63 1.03 6.79 0.94
CA LEU A 63 1.36 5.37 1.04
C LEU A 63 0.19 4.48 0.57
N ALA A 64 -1.02 4.77 1.02
CA ALA A 64 -2.22 4.01 0.67
C ALA A 64 -2.54 4.17 -0.83
N GLY A 65 -2.19 5.31 -1.43
CA GLY A 65 -2.28 5.56 -2.87
C GLY A 65 -1.48 4.57 -3.71
N TYR A 66 -0.30 4.13 -3.25
CA TYR A 66 0.51 3.09 -3.93
C TYR A 66 -0.28 1.77 -4.07
N TYR A 67 -1.08 1.43 -3.07
CA TYR A 67 -1.85 0.18 -3.01
C TYR A 67 -3.30 0.33 -3.51
N ARG A 68 -3.72 1.50 -4.01
CA ARG A 68 -5.13 1.76 -4.37
C ARG A 68 -5.75 0.73 -5.31
N ARG A 69 -4.95 0.15 -6.22
CA ARG A 69 -5.42 -0.81 -7.23
C ARG A 69 -5.84 -2.16 -6.63
N PHE A 70 -5.38 -2.46 -5.42
CA PHE A 70 -5.62 -3.71 -4.71
C PHE A 70 -6.68 -3.56 -3.61
N VAL A 71 -7.12 -2.33 -3.32
CA VAL A 71 -8.13 -2.03 -2.31
C VAL A 71 -9.44 -1.66 -2.99
N LYS A 72 -10.39 -2.60 -3.02
CA LYS A 72 -11.74 -2.35 -3.54
C LYS A 72 -12.39 -1.22 -2.74
N GLY A 73 -12.95 -0.22 -3.43
CA GLY A 73 -13.59 0.92 -2.75
C GLY A 73 -12.60 1.91 -2.11
N PHE A 74 -11.33 1.91 -2.51
CA PHE A 74 -10.31 2.83 -1.97
C PHE A 74 -10.78 4.29 -1.88
N SER A 75 -11.45 4.81 -2.91
CA SER A 75 -11.94 6.20 -2.93
C SER A 75 -12.94 6.50 -1.80
N ILE A 76 -13.79 5.53 -1.43
CA ILE A 76 -14.77 5.66 -0.34
C ILE A 76 -14.02 5.76 1.01
N ILE A 77 -12.95 4.99 1.16
CA ILE A 77 -12.10 4.95 2.34
C ILE A 77 -11.25 6.22 2.47
N ALA A 78 -10.66 6.67 1.36
CA ALA A 78 -9.78 7.82 1.32
C ALA A 78 -10.53 9.16 1.41
N SER A 79 -11.76 9.24 0.89
CA SER A 79 -12.59 10.45 0.89
C SER A 79 -12.67 11.18 2.24
N PRO A 80 -13.01 10.52 3.37
CA PRO A 80 -13.06 11.19 4.67
C PRO A 80 -11.69 11.70 5.13
N LEU A 81 -10.60 11.00 4.82
CA LEU A 81 -9.23 11.45 5.13
C LEU A 81 -8.82 12.65 4.26
N THR A 82 -9.17 12.65 2.97
CA THR A 82 -8.90 13.78 2.08
C THR A 82 -9.68 15.03 2.49
N LYS A 83 -10.93 14.87 2.95
CA LYS A 83 -11.73 15.98 3.49
C LYS A 83 -11.09 16.64 4.71
N LEU A 84 -10.39 15.86 5.55
CA LEU A 84 -9.65 16.38 6.71
C LEU A 84 -8.42 17.24 6.33
N LEU A 85 -8.03 17.27 5.04
CA LEU A 85 -6.95 18.12 4.51
C LEU A 85 -7.45 19.41 3.85
N GLY A 86 -8.77 19.61 3.74
CA GLY A 86 -9.37 20.80 3.14
C GLY A 86 -9.25 22.05 4.02
N LYS A 87 -9.41 23.24 3.41
CA LYS A 87 -9.26 24.56 4.08
C LYS A 87 -10.14 24.75 5.33
N ASP A 88 -11.28 24.06 5.42
CA ASP A 88 -12.25 24.18 6.53
C ASP A 88 -12.28 22.95 7.46
N ALA A 89 -11.26 22.09 7.37
CA ALA A 89 -11.24 20.83 8.11
C ALA A 89 -10.95 21.03 9.61
N LYS A 90 -11.99 21.04 10.43
CA LYS A 90 -11.87 20.86 11.87
C LYS A 90 -11.48 19.40 12.18
N LEU A 91 -10.30 19.19 12.79
CA LEU A 91 -9.77 17.87 13.23
C LEU A 91 -10.66 17.11 14.24
N TYR A 92 -11.88 17.59 14.53
CA TYR A 92 -12.82 16.98 15.48
C TYR A 92 -13.51 15.70 14.96
N GLY A 93 -13.44 15.40 13.65
CA GLY A 93 -14.17 14.29 13.00
C GLY A 93 -13.48 12.92 12.97
N MET A 94 -12.36 12.73 13.67
CA MET A 94 -11.52 11.54 13.49
C MET A 94 -12.18 10.23 13.97
N LYS A 95 -13.15 10.31 14.88
CA LYS A 95 -13.94 9.14 15.35
C LYS A 95 -14.75 8.52 14.20
N SER A 96 -15.25 9.34 13.27
CA SER A 96 -16.07 8.93 12.13
C SER A 96 -15.27 8.14 11.10
N VAL A 97 -14.02 8.54 10.87
CA VAL A 97 -13.11 7.90 9.91
C VAL A 97 -12.76 6.47 10.33
N LYS A 98 -12.56 6.24 11.64
CA LYS A 98 -12.28 4.92 12.19
C LYS A 98 -13.43 3.93 11.98
N ARG A 99 -14.67 4.43 11.91
CA ARG A 99 -15.86 3.61 11.62
C ARG A 99 -15.93 3.26 10.14
N ALA A 100 -15.68 4.23 9.27
CA ALA A 100 -15.68 4.04 7.81
C ALA A 100 -14.63 3.02 7.35
N LEU A 101 -13.40 3.09 7.87
CA LEU A 101 -12.32 2.15 7.56
C LEU A 101 -12.65 0.69 7.94
N LYS A 102 -13.40 0.50 9.03
CA LYS A 102 -13.80 -0.84 9.51
C LYS A 102 -15.01 -1.40 8.76
N SER A 103 -15.92 -0.56 8.27
CA SER A 103 -17.17 -0.99 7.62
C SER A 103 -17.04 -1.30 6.13
N SER A 104 -15.97 -0.85 5.47
CA SER A 104 -15.77 -1.00 4.02
C SER A 104 -15.02 -2.27 3.62
N ASN A 105 -14.89 -3.25 4.51
CA ASN A 105 -14.02 -4.41 4.31
C ASN A 105 -14.77 -5.61 3.69
N PRO A 106 -14.31 -6.13 2.54
CA PRO A 106 -14.77 -7.41 1.98
C PRO A 106 -13.80 -8.58 2.23
N TYR A 107 -12.77 -8.42 3.09
CA TYR A 107 -11.85 -9.49 3.53
C TYR A 107 -11.97 -9.79 5.02
#